data_AF-A0A3N4ZA11-F1
#
_entry.id   AF-A0A3N4ZA11-F1
#
_cell.length_a   1.000
_cell.length_b   1.000
_cell.length_c   1.000
_cell.angle_alpha   90.00
_cell.angle_beta   90.00
_cell.angle_gamma   90.00
#
_symmetry.space_group_name_H-M   'P 1'
#
loop_
_entity.id
_entity.type
_entity.pdbx_description
1 polymer ?
#
loop_
_entity_poly.entity_id
_entity_poly.type
_entity_poly.pdbx_seq_one_letter_code
_entity_poly.pdbx_strand_id
1 'polypeptide(L)'
;MSDQVESTEQDRLERLRGLLSGKRAEERAGRALTLGQGAYSNVLLGALLHGADRLRQGKAPTDLERILLEVAGEQLSASETREWGRVYREEVTAQGGKVAVLPERITRLPVDQGYALADLKRDFAGLQAEALAAANVQIMSPAAVAAGEPEDPAFVEAMAQTGFAVTAFGDLTEPLAAGATEATDTGQVEEAPADSGESPEGSSAAAPFRVRLEMDSFYVNRAVGDQGGGKDEIYWTAATGVGDSGRGQTFLSEEFGAVKKGQTRSFNSARKVFFEGSSSGFVGTTICCWEADQSNAKWFDELQRALLRAIDEIDKYVMALDFMGFMPTWASVAWELGKYFTTFMHVWRNYDDLSCVRTIGLDRQDLAVLAHRGQTAWHFNGDGHHELRVKSTGDKVPFPTGTSNTPCTPATTGAHRSPCRGRASHHPPWPRTTASSTPPSYAPSPTTRR
;
A
#
# COMPACT_ATOMS: atom_id res chain seq x y z
N MET A 1 -30.07 18.94 16.76
CA MET A 1 -28.83 19.27 17.49
C MET A 1 -28.36 17.98 18.11
N SER A 2 -27.66 17.15 17.32
CA SER A 2 -26.96 15.98 17.83
C SER A 2 -25.62 16.46 18.35
N ASP A 3 -25.38 16.24 19.64
CA ASP A 3 -24.12 16.59 20.28
C ASP A 3 -22.97 15.86 19.58
N GLN A 4 -22.09 16.65 18.98
CA GLN A 4 -20.83 16.22 18.39
C GLN A 4 -19.94 15.66 19.52
N VAL A 5 -19.77 14.34 19.59
CA VAL A 5 -18.74 13.72 20.44
C VAL A 5 -17.56 13.31 19.58
N GLU A 6 -16.62 14.24 19.37
CA GLU A 6 -15.29 13.92 18.81
C GLU A 6 -14.71 12.74 19.61
N SER A 7 -14.02 11.81 18.93
CA SER A 7 -13.35 10.71 19.63
C SER A 7 -12.46 11.27 20.75
N THR A 8 -12.64 10.78 21.96
CA THR A 8 -11.80 11.21 23.09
C THR A 8 -10.45 10.50 23.05
N GLU A 9 -9.45 11.05 23.75
CA GLU A 9 -8.15 10.38 23.98
C GLU A 9 -8.35 8.98 24.60
N GLN A 10 -9.27 8.86 25.56
CA GLN A 10 -9.61 7.60 26.20
C GLN A 10 -10.11 6.57 25.18
N ASP A 11 -11.02 6.97 24.28
CA ASP A 11 -11.54 6.08 23.23
C ASP A 11 -10.41 5.58 22.32
N ARG A 12 -9.47 6.46 21.96
CA ARG A 12 -8.31 6.10 21.13
C ARG A 12 -7.38 5.13 21.84
N LEU A 13 -7.07 5.36 23.12
CA LEU A 13 -6.26 4.46 23.94
C LEU A 13 -6.92 3.09 24.12
N GLU A 14 -8.23 3.04 24.28
CA GLU A 14 -8.99 1.78 24.38
C GLU A 14 -9.00 1.00 23.06
N ARG A 15 -9.12 1.69 21.92
CA ARG A 15 -8.98 1.06 20.60
C ARG A 15 -7.58 0.51 20.38
N LEU A 16 -6.54 1.27 20.72
CA LEU A 16 -5.16 0.79 20.67
C LEU A 16 -4.96 -0.45 21.54
N ARG A 17 -5.46 -0.43 22.79
CA ARG A 17 -5.39 -1.59 23.69
C ARG A 17 -6.14 -2.80 23.11
N GLY A 18 -7.33 -2.59 22.55
CA GLY A 18 -8.11 -3.65 21.90
C GLY A 18 -7.40 -4.28 20.71
N LEU A 19 -6.68 -3.46 19.92
CA LEU A 19 -5.86 -3.92 18.81
C LEU A 19 -4.66 -4.75 19.28
N LEU A 20 -3.88 -4.23 20.23
CA LEU A 20 -2.67 -4.89 20.75
C LEU A 20 -2.97 -6.16 21.55
N SER A 21 -4.09 -6.20 22.28
CA SER A 21 -4.54 -7.40 23.01
C SER A 21 -5.14 -8.48 22.09
N GLY A 22 -5.29 -8.20 20.78
CA GLY A 22 -5.89 -9.11 19.81
C GLY A 22 -7.42 -9.20 19.89
N LYS A 23 -8.07 -8.50 20.84
CA LYS A 23 -9.55 -8.45 20.94
C LYS A 23 -10.22 -7.91 19.68
N ARG A 24 -9.48 -7.12 18.89
CA ARG A 24 -9.92 -6.55 17.61
C ARG A 24 -9.22 -7.16 16.39
N ALA A 25 -8.62 -8.36 16.54
CA ALA A 25 -7.93 -9.03 15.43
C ALA A 25 -8.86 -9.34 14.25
N GLU A 26 -10.13 -9.61 14.53
CA GLU A 26 -11.15 -9.85 13.50
C GLU A 26 -11.68 -8.56 12.87
N GLU A 27 -11.43 -7.38 13.45
CA GLU A 27 -11.77 -6.10 12.82
C GLU A 27 -10.83 -5.83 11.64
N ARG A 28 -11.23 -5.00 10.68
CA ARG A 28 -10.45 -4.71 9.47
C ARG A 28 -8.99 -4.37 9.75
N ALA A 29 -8.72 -3.46 10.69
CA ALA A 29 -7.35 -3.06 11.04
C ALA A 29 -6.56 -4.21 11.67
N GLY A 30 -7.20 -5.04 12.49
CA GLY A 30 -6.60 -6.27 13.01
C GLY A 30 -6.24 -7.25 11.90
N ARG A 31 -7.13 -7.45 10.92
CA ARG A 31 -6.89 -8.28 9.73
C ARG A 31 -5.76 -7.74 8.86
N ALA A 32 -5.71 -6.43 8.64
CA ALA A 32 -4.64 -5.74 7.92
C ALA A 32 -3.26 -5.97 8.56
N LEU A 33 -3.18 -5.93 9.89
CA LEU A 33 -1.93 -6.17 10.62
C LEU A 33 -1.56 -7.65 10.72
N THR A 34 -2.54 -8.55 10.65
CA THR A 34 -2.30 -10.01 10.74
C THR A 34 -2.05 -10.68 9.39
N LEU A 35 -2.28 -9.99 8.27
CA LEU A 35 -2.09 -10.56 6.92
C LEU A 35 -0.62 -10.79 6.51
N GLY A 36 0.32 -10.35 7.34
CA GLY A 36 1.74 -10.63 7.17
C GLY A 36 2.38 -11.14 8.46
N GLN A 37 1.92 -12.24 9.07
CA GLN A 37 2.50 -12.74 10.35
C GLN A 37 3.97 -13.24 10.27
N GLY A 38 4.76 -12.75 9.33
CA GLY A 38 6.19 -12.98 9.34
C GLY A 38 6.91 -12.19 10.43
N ALA A 39 8.22 -12.37 10.50
CA ALA A 39 9.06 -11.81 11.55
C ALA A 39 9.28 -10.29 11.42
N TYR A 40 8.89 -9.68 10.30
CA TYR A 40 9.25 -8.31 9.92
C TYR A 40 8.06 -7.38 9.67
N SER A 41 6.83 -7.89 9.67
CA SER A 41 5.66 -7.06 9.44
C SER A 41 5.41 -6.08 10.57
N ASN A 42 4.86 -4.92 10.23
CA ASN A 42 4.41 -3.89 11.17
C ASN A 42 5.58 -3.30 11.98
N VAL A 43 6.80 -3.36 11.45
CA VAL A 43 8.00 -2.80 12.08
C VAL A 43 7.87 -1.30 12.30
N LEU A 44 7.20 -0.58 11.39
CA LEU A 44 7.00 0.87 11.56
C LEU A 44 6.04 1.18 12.73
N LEU A 45 4.93 0.45 12.83
CA LEU A 45 4.00 0.60 13.96
C LEU A 45 4.68 0.20 15.28
N GLY A 46 5.42 -0.90 15.28
CA GLY A 46 6.21 -1.33 16.45
C GLY A 46 7.22 -0.27 16.86
N ALA A 47 8.00 0.25 15.91
CA ALA A 47 9.01 1.28 16.18
C ALA A 47 8.39 2.57 16.73
N LEU A 48 7.24 3.01 16.19
CA LEU A 48 6.50 4.15 16.75
C LEU A 48 6.14 3.91 18.23
N LEU A 49 5.48 2.79 18.53
CA LEU A 49 4.98 2.47 19.87
C LEU A 49 6.13 2.24 20.87
N HIS A 50 7.21 1.63 20.43
CA HIS A 50 8.43 1.46 21.22
C HIS A 50 9.14 2.80 21.47
N GLY A 51 9.28 3.63 20.44
CA GLY A 51 9.79 5.00 20.56
C GLY A 51 8.96 5.86 21.51
N ALA A 52 7.63 5.69 21.51
CA ALA A 52 6.73 6.34 22.45
C ALA A 52 6.97 5.91 23.90
N ASP A 53 7.19 4.61 24.15
CA ASP A 53 7.56 4.09 25.49
C ASP A 53 8.94 4.61 25.93
N ARG A 54 9.91 4.66 25.02
CA ARG A 54 11.22 5.27 25.25
C ARG A 54 11.08 6.74 25.67
N LEU A 55 10.31 7.52 24.92
CA LEU A 55 10.05 8.93 25.21
C LEU A 55 9.37 9.12 26.57
N ARG A 56 8.40 8.25 26.92
CA ARG A 56 7.74 8.24 28.23
C ARG A 56 8.73 8.01 29.37
N GLN A 57 9.75 7.18 29.16
CA GLN A 57 10.80 6.88 30.14
C GLN A 57 12.00 7.85 30.07
N GLY A 58 11.87 8.97 29.36
CA GLY A 58 12.93 9.99 29.26
C GLY A 58 14.13 9.56 28.40
N LYS A 59 13.98 8.53 27.56
CA LYS A 59 14.99 8.09 26.61
C LYS A 59 14.84 8.85 25.30
N ALA A 60 15.97 9.12 24.65
CA ALA A 60 15.96 9.76 23.34
C ALA A 60 15.52 8.75 22.26
N PRO A 61 14.60 9.11 21.35
CA PRO A 61 14.26 8.27 20.22
C PRO A 61 15.44 8.14 19.24
N THR A 62 15.50 7.03 18.50
CA THR A 62 16.40 6.86 17.35
C THR A 62 16.01 7.80 16.19
N ASP A 63 16.75 7.74 15.09
CA ASP A 63 16.40 8.45 13.86
C ASP A 63 15.03 8.03 13.30
N LEU A 64 14.77 6.73 13.18
CA LEU A 64 13.49 6.19 12.71
C LEU A 64 12.36 6.47 13.69
N GLU A 65 12.56 6.18 14.98
CA GLU A 65 11.55 6.45 16.01
C GLU A 65 11.16 7.93 16.05
N ARG A 66 12.14 8.85 15.96
CA ARG A 66 11.89 10.28 16.00
C ARG A 66 10.99 10.72 14.86
N ILE A 67 11.28 10.31 13.63
CA ILE A 67 10.49 10.74 12.48
C ILE A 67 9.07 10.15 12.55
N LEU A 68 8.92 8.88 12.95
CA LEU A 68 7.59 8.30 13.16
C LEU A 68 6.80 9.05 14.25
N LEU A 69 7.46 9.42 15.35
CA LEU A 69 6.88 10.22 16.43
C LEU A 69 6.55 11.65 16.00
N GLU A 70 7.35 12.25 15.11
CA GLU A 70 7.07 13.57 14.54
C GLU A 70 5.82 13.55 13.66
N VAL A 71 5.65 12.51 12.84
CA VAL A 71 4.43 12.30 12.04
C VAL A 71 3.22 12.07 12.96
N ALA A 72 3.35 11.23 13.99
CA ALA A 72 2.28 11.00 14.95
C ALA A 72 1.94 12.26 15.78
N GLY A 73 2.95 13.05 16.13
CA GLY A 73 2.83 14.26 16.97
C GLY A 73 2.11 15.43 16.28
N GLU A 74 1.83 15.34 14.98
CA GLU A 74 0.95 16.31 14.32
C GLU A 74 -0.51 16.19 14.77
N GLN A 75 -0.89 15.03 15.27
CA GLN A 75 -2.26 14.67 15.62
C GLN A 75 -2.37 14.26 17.09
N LEU A 76 -1.29 13.72 17.67
CA LEU A 76 -1.22 13.40 19.09
C LEU A 76 -0.52 14.50 19.87
N SER A 77 -1.13 14.85 21.00
CA SER A 77 -0.41 15.61 22.02
C SER A 77 0.80 14.81 22.53
N ALA A 78 1.85 15.51 22.97
CA ALA A 78 3.00 14.84 23.57
C ALA A 78 2.65 14.03 24.84
N SER A 79 1.54 14.34 25.54
CA SER A 79 1.02 13.52 26.63
C SER A 79 0.39 12.23 26.11
N GLU A 80 -0.48 12.32 25.10
CA GLU A 80 -1.15 11.15 24.53
C GLU A 80 -0.13 10.19 23.88
N THR A 81 0.88 10.70 23.16
CA THR A 81 1.96 9.88 22.63
C THR A 81 2.66 9.06 23.72
N ARG A 82 2.87 9.62 24.92
CA ARG A 82 3.45 8.87 26.04
C ARG A 82 2.48 7.82 26.57
N GLU A 83 1.18 8.09 26.61
CA GLU A 83 0.16 7.12 27.00
C GLU A 83 0.08 5.95 26.02
N TRP A 84 0.27 6.19 24.72
CA TRP A 84 0.42 5.13 23.73
C TRP A 84 1.60 4.21 24.04
N GLY A 85 2.74 4.80 24.40
CA GLY A 85 3.92 4.06 24.86
C GLY A 85 3.64 3.22 26.12
N ARG A 86 2.85 3.74 27.06
CA ARG A 86 2.42 3.00 28.25
C ARG A 86 1.55 1.80 27.87
N VAL A 87 0.51 2.01 27.06
CA VAL A 87 -0.41 0.94 26.60
C VAL A 87 0.36 -0.15 25.87
N TYR A 88 1.27 0.22 24.97
CA TYR A 88 2.16 -0.72 24.30
C TYR A 88 2.97 -1.56 25.29
N ARG A 89 3.63 -0.93 26.27
CA ARG A 89 4.46 -1.66 27.23
C ARG A 89 3.63 -2.59 28.14
N GLU A 90 2.45 -2.16 28.55
CA GLU A 90 1.51 -2.97 29.32
C GLU A 90 1.12 -4.24 28.56
N GLU A 91 0.72 -4.11 27.30
CA GLU A 91 0.30 -5.24 26.47
C GLU A 91 1.47 -6.17 26.12
N VAL A 92 2.64 -5.63 25.81
CA VAL A 92 3.86 -6.42 25.59
C VAL A 92 4.23 -7.22 26.84
N THR A 93 4.13 -6.62 28.02
CA THR A 93 4.46 -7.29 29.29
C THR A 93 3.42 -8.36 29.62
N ALA A 94 2.12 -8.04 29.49
CA ALA A 94 1.03 -8.96 29.75
C ALA A 94 1.07 -10.20 28.86
N GLN A 95 1.54 -10.05 27.62
CA GLN A 95 1.63 -11.11 26.62
C GLN A 95 3.04 -11.74 26.52
N GLY A 96 3.94 -11.47 27.48
CA GLY A 96 5.28 -12.08 27.53
C GLY A 96 6.15 -11.79 26.29
N GLY A 97 5.97 -10.62 25.67
CA GLY A 97 6.68 -10.21 24.46
C GLY A 97 6.03 -10.66 23.15
N LYS A 98 4.93 -11.43 23.18
CA LYS A 98 4.29 -11.98 21.99
C LYS A 98 2.97 -11.29 21.67
N VAL A 99 3.05 -10.11 21.07
CA VAL A 99 1.89 -9.34 20.62
C VAL A 99 1.56 -9.73 19.18
N ALA A 100 0.35 -10.24 18.93
CA ALA A 100 -0.01 -10.84 17.63
C ALA A 100 0.12 -9.90 16.41
N VAL A 101 0.01 -8.60 16.62
CA VAL A 101 0.03 -7.57 15.58
C VAL A 101 1.38 -6.84 15.47
N LEU A 102 2.38 -7.18 16.29
CA LEU A 102 3.69 -6.54 16.29
C LEU A 102 4.82 -7.59 16.19
N PRO A 103 5.93 -7.27 15.51
CA PRO A 103 7.01 -8.22 15.33
C PRO A 103 7.80 -8.40 16.63
N GLU A 104 8.16 -9.65 16.97
CA GLU A 104 8.92 -9.97 18.19
C GLU A 104 10.26 -9.23 18.27
N ARG A 105 10.83 -8.90 17.10
CA ARG A 105 12.06 -8.12 16.99
C ARG A 105 11.96 -6.75 17.66
N ILE A 106 10.78 -6.14 17.67
CA ILE A 106 10.54 -4.86 18.34
C ILE A 106 10.06 -5.07 19.77
N THR A 107 9.08 -5.96 19.99
CA THR A 107 8.47 -6.15 21.31
C THR A 107 9.46 -6.68 22.36
N ARG A 108 10.53 -7.37 21.93
CA ARG A 108 11.61 -7.84 22.79
C ARG A 108 12.73 -6.83 23.02
N LEU A 109 12.72 -5.67 22.36
CA LEU A 109 13.72 -4.64 22.61
C LEU A 109 13.59 -4.12 24.05
N PRO A 110 14.69 -4.07 24.82
CA PRO A 110 14.69 -3.36 26.09
C PRO A 110 14.49 -1.87 25.82
N VAL A 111 13.86 -1.15 26.75
CA VAL A 111 13.60 0.30 26.57
C VAL A 111 14.88 1.12 26.37
N ASP A 112 16.05 0.64 26.80
CA ASP A 112 17.32 1.35 26.58
C ASP A 112 17.83 1.24 25.13
N GLN A 113 17.35 0.26 24.36
CA GLN A 113 17.67 0.09 22.94
C GLN A 113 16.49 0.53 22.08
N GLY A 114 16.73 1.34 21.07
CA GLY A 114 15.71 1.75 20.11
C GLY A 114 15.88 1.03 18.79
N TYR A 115 14.90 1.19 17.89
CA TYR A 115 14.94 0.65 16.54
C TYR A 115 15.26 1.76 15.54
N ALA A 116 16.42 1.71 14.89
CA ALA A 116 16.94 2.78 14.03
C ALA A 116 16.72 2.49 12.54
N LEU A 117 17.00 3.48 11.69
CA LEU A 117 16.99 3.29 10.22
C LEU A 117 17.93 2.18 9.77
N ALA A 118 19.09 2.05 10.42
CA ALA A 118 20.06 1.00 10.13
C ALA A 118 19.48 -0.41 10.40
N ASP A 119 18.61 -0.55 11.40
CA ASP A 119 17.95 -1.82 11.70
C ASP A 119 16.88 -2.12 10.66
N LEU A 120 16.07 -1.12 10.28
CA LEU A 120 15.12 -1.24 9.16
C LEU A 120 15.81 -1.66 7.86
N LYS A 121 16.96 -1.06 7.53
CA LYS A 121 17.75 -1.43 6.35
C LYS A 121 18.21 -2.88 6.40
N ARG A 122 18.65 -3.36 7.57
CA ARG A 122 19.07 -4.76 7.76
C ARG A 122 17.90 -5.74 7.59
N ASP A 123 16.72 -5.34 8.04
CA ASP A 123 15.52 -6.16 8.04
C ASP A 123 14.73 -6.10 6.73
N PHE A 124 15.12 -5.19 5.84
CA PHE A 124 14.36 -4.85 4.64
C PHE A 124 14.16 -6.04 3.69
N ALA A 125 15.16 -6.91 3.53
CA ALA A 125 15.02 -8.09 2.66
C ALA A 125 13.92 -9.04 3.17
N GLY A 126 13.82 -9.24 4.49
CA GLY A 126 12.76 -10.03 5.09
C GLY A 126 11.39 -9.37 4.95
N LEU A 127 11.34 -8.05 5.16
CA LEU A 127 10.14 -7.26 4.94
C LEU A 127 9.63 -7.32 3.50
N GLN A 128 10.54 -7.22 2.52
CA GLN A 128 10.21 -7.30 1.09
C GLN A 128 9.64 -8.67 0.73
N ALA A 129 10.23 -9.75 1.24
CA ALA A 129 9.72 -11.09 1.03
C ALA A 129 8.28 -11.26 1.58
N GLU A 130 8.00 -10.70 2.76
CA GLU A 130 6.65 -10.71 3.34
C GLU A 130 5.66 -9.88 2.54
N ALA A 131 6.05 -8.68 2.10
CA ALA A 131 5.19 -7.82 1.31
C ALA A 131 4.81 -8.47 -0.03
N LEU A 132 5.77 -9.08 -0.72
CA LEU A 132 5.53 -9.76 -2.00
C LEU A 132 4.70 -11.04 -1.87
N ALA A 133 4.67 -11.64 -0.69
CA ALA A 133 3.83 -12.80 -0.41
C ALA A 133 2.40 -12.40 0.03
N ALA A 134 2.17 -11.12 0.36
CA ALA A 134 0.88 -10.65 0.85
C ALA A 134 -0.15 -10.57 -0.29
N ALA A 135 -1.33 -11.16 -0.07
CA ALA A 135 -2.38 -11.20 -1.09
C ALA A 135 -2.93 -9.81 -1.48
N ASN A 136 -2.75 -8.79 -0.63
CA ASN A 136 -3.13 -7.41 -0.93
C ASN A 136 -2.00 -6.57 -1.55
N VAL A 137 -0.95 -7.22 -2.05
CA VAL A 137 0.10 -6.62 -2.88
C VAL A 137 0.05 -7.27 -4.25
N GLN A 138 -0.07 -6.47 -5.30
CA GLN A 138 -0.04 -6.97 -6.68
C GLN A 138 1.04 -6.25 -7.48
N ILE A 139 1.94 -7.02 -8.08
CA ILE A 139 2.89 -6.54 -9.09
C ILE A 139 2.32 -6.88 -10.47
N MET A 140 1.94 -5.87 -11.23
CA MET A 140 1.37 -6.05 -12.56
C MET A 140 2.45 -5.90 -13.64
N SER A 141 2.49 -6.79 -14.62
CA SER A 141 3.34 -6.56 -15.80
C SER A 141 2.77 -5.40 -16.63
N PRO A 142 3.60 -4.45 -17.09
CA PRO A 142 3.14 -3.38 -17.99
C PRO A 142 2.44 -3.93 -19.25
N ALA A 143 2.82 -5.11 -19.73
CA ALA A 143 2.19 -5.76 -20.87
C ALA A 143 0.74 -6.20 -20.57
N ALA A 144 0.50 -6.77 -19.39
CA ALA A 144 -0.84 -7.15 -18.94
C ALA A 144 -1.75 -5.91 -18.79
N VAL A 145 -1.19 -4.82 -18.26
CA VAL A 145 -1.90 -3.54 -18.15
C VAL A 145 -2.22 -2.95 -19.53
N ALA A 146 -1.28 -3.02 -20.48
CA ALA A 146 -1.49 -2.57 -21.85
C ALA A 146 -2.57 -3.39 -22.57
N ALA A 147 -2.60 -4.71 -22.34
CA ALA A 147 -3.62 -5.62 -22.86
C ALA A 147 -5.01 -5.43 -22.20
N GLY A 148 -5.06 -4.71 -21.08
CA GLY A 148 -6.28 -4.47 -20.33
C GLY A 148 -6.78 -5.66 -19.55
N GLU A 149 -5.85 -6.49 -19.08
CA GLU A 149 -6.17 -7.58 -18.18
C GLU A 149 -6.74 -7.04 -16.85
N PRO A 150 -7.73 -7.72 -16.27
CA PRO A 150 -8.29 -7.35 -14.97
C PRO A 150 -7.27 -7.60 -13.85
N GLU A 151 -7.52 -6.97 -12.70
CA GLU A 151 -6.78 -7.23 -11.46
C GLU A 151 -7.06 -8.65 -10.96
N ASP A 152 -6.12 -9.21 -10.17
CA ASP A 152 -6.27 -10.56 -9.65
C ASP A 152 -7.48 -10.60 -8.68
N PRO A 153 -8.46 -11.50 -8.87
CA PRO A 153 -9.57 -11.64 -7.94
C PRO A 153 -9.14 -11.86 -6.49
N ALA A 154 -8.03 -12.60 -6.25
CA ALA A 154 -7.50 -12.82 -4.90
C ALA A 154 -6.99 -11.51 -4.28
N PHE A 155 -6.40 -10.62 -5.09
CA PHE A 155 -5.98 -9.30 -4.66
C PHE A 155 -7.17 -8.40 -4.32
N VAL A 156 -8.21 -8.41 -5.15
CA VAL A 156 -9.44 -7.63 -4.91
C VAL A 156 -10.19 -8.12 -3.67
N GLU A 157 -10.16 -9.43 -3.39
CA GLU A 157 -10.73 -10.01 -2.17
C GLU A 157 -9.88 -9.70 -0.92
N ALA A 158 -8.56 -9.81 -1.01
CA ALA A 158 -7.67 -9.45 0.09
C ALA A 158 -7.85 -7.97 0.48
N MET A 159 -8.01 -7.08 -0.51
CA MET A 159 -8.37 -5.68 -0.29
C MET A 159 -9.68 -5.54 0.50
N ALA A 160 -10.70 -6.34 0.21
CA ALA A 160 -11.98 -6.34 0.95
C ALA A 160 -11.79 -6.63 2.44
N GLN A 161 -10.89 -7.57 2.74
CA GLN A 161 -10.64 -8.06 4.08
C GLN A 161 -9.85 -7.05 4.92
N THR A 162 -8.89 -6.34 4.30
CA THR A 162 -7.98 -5.39 4.97
C THR A 162 -8.40 -3.93 4.84
N GLY A 163 -9.24 -3.59 3.86
CA GLY A 163 -9.49 -2.24 3.38
C GLY A 163 -8.25 -1.47 2.93
N PHE A 164 -7.15 -2.16 2.62
CA PHE A 164 -6.02 -1.54 1.92
C PHE A 164 -5.31 -2.49 0.97
N ALA A 165 -4.74 -1.94 -0.10
CA ALA A 165 -3.92 -2.69 -1.03
C ALA A 165 -2.82 -1.84 -1.67
N VAL A 166 -1.80 -2.52 -2.19
CA VAL A 166 -0.69 -1.92 -2.92
C VAL A 166 -0.60 -2.50 -4.33
N THR A 167 -0.54 -1.62 -5.32
CA THR A 167 -0.20 -1.99 -6.68
C THR A 167 1.15 -1.41 -7.02
N ALA A 168 1.98 -2.21 -7.64
CA ALA A 168 3.13 -1.70 -8.37
C ALA A 168 3.22 -2.44 -9.70
N PHE A 169 4.13 -1.99 -10.57
CA PHE A 169 4.30 -2.60 -11.87
C PHE A 169 5.75 -2.99 -12.08
N GLY A 170 5.96 -4.09 -12.78
CA GLY A 170 7.29 -4.61 -13.05
C GLY A 170 7.23 -6.02 -13.60
N ASP A 171 8.27 -6.40 -14.34
CA ASP A 171 8.43 -7.76 -14.83
C ASP A 171 9.22 -8.57 -13.80
N LEU A 172 8.52 -9.41 -13.02
CA LEU A 172 9.12 -10.31 -12.02
C LEU A 172 9.89 -11.50 -12.64
N THR A 173 10.12 -11.50 -13.96
CA THR A 173 10.81 -12.58 -14.68
C THR A 173 12.33 -12.58 -14.55
N GLU A 174 12.93 -11.52 -14.00
CA GLU A 174 14.35 -11.49 -13.63
C GLU A 174 14.49 -11.91 -12.15
N PRO A 175 15.35 -12.89 -11.82
CA PRO A 175 15.64 -13.20 -10.42
C PRO A 175 16.19 -11.94 -9.74
N LEU A 176 15.62 -11.58 -8.59
CA LEU A 176 16.15 -10.53 -7.73
C LEU A 176 17.60 -10.85 -7.42
N ALA A 177 18.53 -10.17 -8.08
CA ALA A 177 19.95 -10.31 -7.78
C ALA A 177 20.12 -9.90 -6.31
N ALA A 178 20.44 -10.89 -5.48
CA ALA A 178 20.75 -10.69 -4.08
C ALA A 178 21.80 -9.59 -3.98
N GLY A 179 21.54 -8.62 -3.10
CA GLY A 179 22.38 -7.45 -2.90
C GLY A 179 23.85 -7.84 -2.82
N ALA A 180 24.66 -7.09 -3.57
CA ALA A 180 26.10 -7.14 -3.50
C ALA A 180 26.53 -7.08 -2.03
N THR A 181 26.97 -8.22 -1.51
CA THR A 181 27.58 -8.33 -0.19
C THR A 181 29.00 -8.82 -0.38
N GLU A 182 29.87 -7.95 0.10
CA GLU A 182 31.13 -8.24 0.79
C GLU A 182 32.34 -8.64 -0.04
N ALA A 183 33.31 -7.73 0.03
CA ALA A 183 34.72 -7.96 -0.11
C ALA A 183 35.15 -9.20 0.69
N THR A 184 35.51 -10.26 -0.03
CA THR A 184 36.44 -11.27 0.47
C THR A 184 37.80 -11.04 -0.16
N ASP A 185 38.69 -10.54 0.69
CA ASP A 185 40.13 -10.61 0.56
C ASP A 185 40.57 -12.08 0.42
N THR A 186 40.88 -12.49 -0.81
CA THR A 186 41.81 -13.59 -1.07
C THR A 186 42.62 -13.25 -2.31
N GLY A 187 43.86 -12.85 -2.09
CA GLY A 187 44.83 -12.61 -3.15
C GLY A 187 45.06 -13.83 -4.03
N GLN A 188 44.80 -13.67 -5.32
CA GLN A 188 45.49 -14.39 -6.38
C GLN A 188 45.65 -13.44 -7.56
N VAL A 189 46.92 -13.19 -7.89
CA VAL A 189 47.37 -12.40 -9.03
C VAL A 189 47.15 -13.24 -10.28
N GLU A 190 46.22 -12.82 -11.14
CA GLU A 190 46.25 -13.17 -12.56
C GLU A 190 46.07 -11.91 -13.40
N GLU A 191 46.88 -11.85 -14.45
CA GLU A 191 47.33 -10.67 -15.16
C GLU A 191 46.22 -9.89 -15.88
N ALA A 192 46.33 -8.56 -15.78
CA ALA A 192 45.47 -7.59 -16.44
C ALA A 192 45.55 -7.70 -17.97
N PRO A 193 44.41 -7.79 -18.69
CA PRO A 193 44.34 -7.25 -20.04
C PRO A 193 44.08 -5.75 -19.96
N ALA A 194 44.83 -5.04 -20.80
CA ALA A 194 44.94 -3.60 -20.94
C ALA A 194 43.63 -2.80 -20.76
N ASP A 195 43.75 -1.79 -19.91
CA ASP A 195 43.17 -0.45 -19.99
C ASP A 195 42.51 -0.11 -21.34
N SER A 196 41.20 -0.41 -21.44
CA SER A 196 40.28 0.35 -22.27
C SER A 196 39.37 1.12 -21.32
N GLY A 197 39.83 2.32 -20.95
CA GLY A 197 39.03 3.31 -20.25
C GLY A 197 37.80 3.71 -21.07
N GLU A 198 36.72 2.96 -20.88
CA GLU A 198 35.34 3.40 -21.10
C GLU A 198 34.54 2.90 -19.90
N SER A 199 34.56 3.68 -18.83
CA SER A 199 33.38 3.77 -17.97
C SER A 199 32.19 4.07 -18.89
N PRO A 200 31.02 3.43 -18.76
CA PRO A 200 29.83 3.90 -19.44
C PRO A 200 29.48 5.27 -18.85
N GLU A 201 30.05 6.31 -19.45
CA GLU A 201 29.65 7.69 -19.28
C GLU A 201 28.18 7.81 -19.63
N GLY A 202 27.39 8.35 -18.69
CA GLY A 202 26.09 8.94 -18.99
C GLY A 202 24.91 7.96 -18.97
N SER A 203 24.53 7.51 -17.77
CA SER A 203 23.08 7.42 -17.47
C SER A 203 22.52 8.85 -17.55
N SER A 204 22.15 9.30 -18.75
CA SER A 204 21.44 10.56 -18.95
C SER A 204 20.16 10.49 -18.10
N ALA A 205 20.10 11.30 -17.05
CA ALA A 205 18.89 11.45 -16.25
C ALA A 205 17.74 11.76 -17.21
N ALA A 206 16.74 10.87 -17.23
CA ALA A 206 15.72 10.92 -18.25
C ALA A 206 14.97 12.25 -18.17
N ALA A 207 14.80 12.95 -19.30
CA ALA A 207 14.21 14.28 -19.31
C ALA A 207 12.82 14.26 -18.63
N PRO A 208 12.51 15.27 -17.80
CA PRO A 208 11.24 15.36 -17.12
C PRO A 208 10.11 15.62 -18.13
N PHE A 209 8.91 15.13 -17.81
CA PHE A 209 7.70 15.31 -18.62
C PHE A 209 6.53 15.69 -17.72
N ARG A 210 5.53 16.38 -18.28
CA ARG A 210 4.32 16.74 -17.53
C ARG A 210 3.43 15.52 -17.38
N VAL A 211 3.12 15.18 -16.14
CA VAL A 211 2.12 14.19 -15.77
C VAL A 211 0.86 14.93 -15.34
N ARG A 212 -0.30 14.49 -15.84
CA ARG A 212 -1.60 14.95 -15.39
C ARG A 212 -2.54 13.75 -15.29
N LEU A 213 -3.01 13.47 -14.08
CA LEU A 213 -3.87 12.33 -13.78
C LEU A 213 -5.24 12.82 -13.30
N GLU A 214 -6.30 12.20 -13.84
CA GLU A 214 -7.68 12.58 -13.59
C GLU A 214 -8.52 11.38 -13.13
N MET A 215 -9.33 11.56 -12.09
CA MET A 215 -10.42 10.67 -11.70
C MET A 215 -11.64 10.99 -12.57
N ASP A 216 -11.99 10.10 -13.51
CA ASP A 216 -13.05 10.37 -14.48
C ASP A 216 -14.43 10.02 -13.94
N SER A 217 -14.55 8.82 -13.39
CA SER A 217 -15.80 8.28 -12.85
C SER A 217 -15.52 7.11 -11.92
N PHE A 218 -16.52 6.69 -11.16
CA PHE A 218 -16.47 5.41 -10.47
C PHE A 218 -17.78 4.64 -10.65
N TYR A 219 -17.67 3.31 -10.78
CA TYR A 219 -18.81 2.39 -10.79
C TYR A 219 -18.95 1.71 -9.43
N VAL A 220 -20.18 1.52 -8.98
CA VAL A 220 -20.50 0.99 -7.63
C VAL A 220 -20.92 -0.48 -7.75
N ASN A 221 -20.01 -1.40 -7.42
CA ASN A 221 -20.32 -2.82 -7.31
C ASN A 221 -21.09 -3.13 -6.02
N ARG A 222 -20.76 -2.42 -4.93
CA ARG A 222 -21.38 -2.53 -3.61
C ARG A 222 -21.31 -1.17 -2.90
N ALA A 223 -22.43 -0.68 -2.39
CA ALA A 223 -22.45 0.57 -1.62
C ALA A 223 -21.67 0.43 -0.30
N VAL A 224 -21.17 1.55 0.21
CA VAL A 224 -20.66 1.69 1.59
C VAL A 224 -21.87 1.87 2.52
N GLY A 225 -21.76 1.53 3.81
CA GLY A 225 -22.80 1.79 4.80
C GLY A 225 -23.82 0.66 5.06
N ASP A 226 -24.69 0.92 6.05
CA ASP A 226 -25.68 -0.03 6.57
C ASP A 226 -26.68 -0.43 5.48
N GLN A 227 -26.91 -1.74 5.33
CA GLN A 227 -27.93 -2.32 4.44
C GLN A 227 -29.38 -1.86 4.73
N GLY A 228 -29.58 -0.97 5.72
CA GLY A 228 -30.86 -0.41 6.17
C GLY A 228 -31.40 0.78 5.38
N GLY A 229 -30.69 1.27 4.36
CA GLY A 229 -31.23 2.26 3.41
C GLY A 229 -31.03 3.73 3.76
N GLY A 230 -29.92 4.06 4.45
CA GLY A 230 -29.43 5.43 4.57
C GLY A 230 -29.05 6.04 3.22
N LYS A 231 -28.89 7.37 3.18
CA LYS A 231 -28.30 8.04 2.02
C LYS A 231 -26.78 7.97 2.19
N ASP A 232 -26.18 6.92 1.69
CA ASP A 232 -24.73 6.76 1.82
C ASP A 232 -24.04 7.77 0.88
N GLU A 233 -23.36 8.72 1.50
CA GLU A 233 -22.55 9.75 0.85
C GLU A 233 -21.11 9.24 0.80
N ILE A 234 -20.40 9.46 -0.30
CA ILE A 234 -18.98 9.08 -0.40
C ILE A 234 -18.16 10.21 -0.98
N TYR A 235 -16.87 10.22 -0.69
CA TYR A 235 -15.91 11.08 -1.35
C TYR A 235 -14.56 10.37 -1.52
N TRP A 236 -13.71 10.98 -2.32
CA TRP A 236 -12.40 10.46 -2.67
C TRP A 236 -11.33 11.47 -2.27
N THR A 237 -10.26 10.96 -1.68
CA THR A 237 -9.04 11.73 -1.48
C THR A 237 -7.88 11.07 -2.18
N ALA A 238 -6.87 11.85 -2.55
CA ALA A 238 -5.60 11.31 -2.98
C ALA A 238 -4.45 12.19 -2.49
N ALA A 239 -3.30 11.57 -2.34
CA ALA A 239 -2.05 12.26 -2.14
C ALA A 239 -0.99 11.59 -3.03
N THR A 240 -0.33 12.41 -3.86
CA THR A 240 0.57 11.95 -4.90
C THR A 240 1.95 12.59 -4.72
N GLY A 241 3.00 11.77 -4.67
CA GLY A 241 4.41 12.16 -4.63
C GLY A 241 5.11 11.88 -5.96
N VAL A 242 6.13 12.67 -6.28
CA VAL A 242 6.87 12.61 -7.57
C VAL A 242 8.38 12.78 -7.42
N GLY A 243 8.98 12.03 -6.49
CA GLY A 243 10.43 11.91 -6.33
C GLY A 243 11.19 13.25 -6.42
N ASP A 244 12.41 13.22 -6.97
CA ASP A 244 13.34 14.36 -6.93
C ASP A 244 12.95 15.57 -7.78
N SER A 245 11.90 15.48 -8.60
CA SER A 245 11.64 16.43 -9.69
C SER A 245 10.44 17.34 -9.50
N GLY A 246 9.66 17.18 -8.43
CA GLY A 246 8.44 17.96 -8.25
C GLY A 246 7.90 17.98 -6.82
N ARG A 247 6.97 18.92 -6.59
CA ARG A 247 6.14 18.92 -5.38
C ARG A 247 4.97 17.97 -5.59
N GLY A 248 4.68 17.15 -4.59
CA GLY A 248 3.48 16.34 -4.56
C GLY A 248 2.19 17.18 -4.57
N GLN A 249 1.05 16.51 -4.73
CA GLN A 249 -0.28 17.15 -4.74
C GLN A 249 -1.28 16.33 -3.91
N THR A 250 -2.15 17.03 -3.18
CA THR A 250 -3.36 16.46 -2.59
C THR A 250 -4.59 16.73 -3.44
N PHE A 251 -5.58 15.88 -3.23
CA PHE A 251 -6.86 15.95 -3.88
C PHE A 251 -7.99 15.61 -2.92
N LEU A 252 -9.09 16.33 -3.09
CA LEU A 252 -10.39 16.06 -2.49
C LEU A 252 -11.44 16.23 -3.58
N SER A 253 -12.27 15.20 -3.77
CA SER A 253 -13.43 15.30 -4.65
C SER A 253 -14.57 16.08 -4.01
N GLU A 254 -15.59 16.39 -4.80
CA GLU A 254 -16.92 16.60 -4.24
C GLU A 254 -17.42 15.36 -3.49
N GLU A 255 -18.40 15.58 -2.63
CA GLU A 255 -19.20 14.51 -2.05
C GLU A 255 -20.23 14.00 -3.08
N PHE A 256 -20.40 12.69 -3.10
CA PHE A 256 -21.35 11.99 -3.95
C PHE A 256 -22.46 11.43 -3.07
N GLY A 257 -23.64 12.07 -3.09
CA GLY A 257 -24.76 11.63 -2.26
C GLY A 257 -25.63 10.52 -2.86
N ALA A 258 -26.22 9.72 -1.98
CA ALA A 258 -27.15 8.63 -2.28
C ALA A 258 -26.60 7.67 -3.35
N VAL A 259 -25.37 7.21 -3.15
CA VAL A 259 -24.67 6.31 -4.08
C VAL A 259 -25.22 4.90 -3.91
N LYS A 260 -25.63 4.28 -5.03
CA LYS A 260 -26.26 2.95 -5.03
C LYS A 260 -25.51 1.97 -5.92
N LYS A 261 -25.58 0.69 -5.56
CA LYS A 261 -25.12 -0.41 -6.40
C LYS A 261 -25.65 -0.27 -7.84
N GLY A 262 -24.77 -0.50 -8.82
CA GLY A 262 -25.07 -0.41 -10.24
C GLY A 262 -25.00 0.99 -10.82
N GLN A 263 -24.71 2.02 -10.02
CA GLN A 263 -24.55 3.39 -10.51
C GLN A 263 -23.11 3.65 -10.95
N THR A 264 -22.98 4.51 -11.97
CA THR A 264 -21.73 5.21 -12.29
C THR A 264 -21.89 6.67 -11.93
N ARG A 265 -20.93 7.25 -11.21
CA ARG A 265 -20.86 8.67 -10.93
C ARG A 265 -19.63 9.25 -11.62
N SER A 266 -19.76 10.42 -12.22
CA SER A 266 -18.66 11.15 -12.84
C SER A 266 -18.21 12.27 -11.94
N PHE A 267 -16.91 12.48 -11.86
CA PHE A 267 -16.35 13.61 -11.13
C PHE A 267 -16.64 14.91 -11.88
N ASN A 268 -16.81 16.00 -11.14
CA ASN A 268 -16.94 17.34 -11.68
C ASN A 268 -15.70 17.67 -12.53
N SER A 269 -15.91 18.26 -13.71
CA SER A 269 -14.82 18.61 -14.61
C SER A 269 -13.80 19.58 -13.99
N ALA A 270 -14.22 20.39 -13.02
CA ALA A 270 -13.37 21.30 -12.25
C ALA A 270 -12.69 20.63 -11.03
N ARG A 271 -13.11 19.42 -10.63
CA ARG A 271 -12.61 18.70 -9.45
C ARG A 271 -12.31 17.23 -9.73
N LYS A 272 -11.62 16.96 -10.83
CA LYS A 272 -11.20 15.61 -11.23
C LYS A 272 -9.69 15.41 -11.31
N VAL A 273 -8.91 16.48 -11.32
CA VAL A 273 -7.44 16.41 -11.46
C VAL A 273 -6.85 16.16 -10.08
N PHE A 274 -6.40 14.93 -9.84
CA PHE A 274 -5.82 14.58 -8.54
C PHE A 274 -4.29 14.73 -8.52
N PHE A 275 -3.67 14.82 -9.70
CA PHE A 275 -2.26 15.16 -9.81
C PHE A 275 -1.96 15.89 -11.12
N GLU A 276 -1.18 16.96 -11.03
CA GLU A 276 -0.61 17.70 -12.13
C GLU A 276 0.78 18.23 -11.74
N GLY A 277 1.81 17.74 -12.43
CA GLY A 277 3.19 18.10 -12.11
C GLY A 277 4.20 17.59 -13.13
N SER A 278 5.47 17.80 -12.82
CA SER A 278 6.59 17.27 -13.59
C SER A 278 7.15 16.03 -12.90
N SER A 279 7.44 14.97 -13.65
CA SER A 279 8.16 13.79 -13.14
C SER A 279 9.28 13.39 -14.10
N SER A 280 10.41 12.93 -13.56
CA SER A 280 11.52 12.33 -14.33
C SER A 280 11.36 10.83 -14.56
N GLY A 281 10.41 10.17 -13.89
CA GLY A 281 10.18 8.74 -14.12
C GLY A 281 9.47 7.95 -13.03
N PHE A 282 9.00 8.59 -11.95
CA PHE A 282 8.23 7.91 -10.91
C PHE A 282 7.10 8.80 -10.37
N VAL A 283 5.94 8.18 -10.13
CA VAL A 283 4.78 8.78 -9.48
C VAL A 283 4.20 7.75 -8.51
N GLY A 284 4.15 8.09 -7.22
CA GLY A 284 3.46 7.29 -6.20
C GLY A 284 2.17 7.99 -5.78
N THR A 285 1.04 7.30 -5.78
CA THR A 285 -0.25 7.88 -5.34
C THR A 285 -0.93 6.98 -4.33
N THR A 286 -1.40 7.56 -3.24
CA THR A 286 -2.31 6.90 -2.29
C THR A 286 -3.68 7.53 -2.45
N ILE A 287 -4.68 6.71 -2.76
CA ILE A 287 -6.06 7.10 -2.98
C ILE A 287 -6.91 6.45 -1.90
N CYS A 288 -7.84 7.20 -1.32
CA CYS A 288 -8.77 6.72 -0.31
C CYS A 288 -10.21 6.98 -0.75
N CYS A 289 -11.07 5.99 -0.52
CA CYS A 289 -12.52 6.12 -0.61
C CYS A 289 -13.10 6.17 0.81
N TRP A 290 -13.96 7.15 1.06
CA TRP A 290 -14.55 7.44 2.36
C TRP A 290 -16.06 7.35 2.28
N GLU A 291 -16.68 6.82 3.32
CA GLU A 291 -18.06 7.14 3.66
C GLU A 291 -18.07 8.55 4.26
N ALA A 292 -18.90 9.43 3.72
CA ALA A 292 -19.09 10.75 4.28
C ALA A 292 -20.09 10.65 5.42
N ASP A 293 -19.63 10.97 6.62
CA ASP A 293 -20.44 11.16 7.81
C ASP A 293 -20.31 12.62 8.27
N GLN A 294 -20.59 12.89 9.54
CA GLN A 294 -20.61 14.25 10.09
C GLN A 294 -19.22 14.81 10.42
N SER A 295 -18.17 14.50 9.64
CA SER A 295 -16.83 15.03 9.91
C SER A 295 -16.74 16.53 9.66
N ASN A 296 -16.03 17.24 10.54
CA ASN A 296 -15.80 18.67 10.41
C ASN A 296 -14.54 18.98 9.56
N ALA A 297 -14.53 20.15 8.92
CA ALA A 297 -13.45 20.56 8.01
C ALA A 297 -12.05 20.63 8.66
N LYS A 298 -11.97 20.78 9.99
CA LYS A 298 -10.69 20.90 10.71
C LYS A 298 -9.97 19.56 10.80
N TRP A 299 -10.67 18.49 11.20
CA TRP A 299 -10.11 17.14 11.22
C TRP A 299 -9.60 16.72 9.84
N PHE A 300 -10.33 17.12 8.81
CA PHE A 300 -9.97 16.86 7.43
C PHE A 300 -8.66 17.54 7.00
N ASP A 301 -8.50 18.83 7.28
CA ASP A 301 -7.27 19.59 7.00
C ASP A 301 -6.06 19.00 7.75
N GLU A 302 -6.29 18.52 8.97
CA GLU A 302 -5.29 17.87 9.82
C GLU A 302 -4.88 16.51 9.25
N LEU A 303 -5.83 15.67 8.82
CA LEU A 303 -5.55 14.38 8.17
C LEU A 303 -4.80 14.57 6.84
N GLN A 304 -5.22 15.52 6.01
CA GLN A 304 -4.54 15.83 4.75
C GLN A 304 -3.09 16.29 4.98
N ARG A 305 -2.87 17.11 6.00
CA ARG A 305 -1.52 17.54 6.39
C ARG A 305 -0.68 16.35 6.86
N ALA A 306 -1.23 15.51 7.72
CA ALA A 306 -0.54 14.31 8.22
C ALA A 306 -0.17 13.35 7.07
N LEU A 307 -1.06 13.18 6.09
CA LEU A 307 -0.82 12.37 4.90
C LEU A 307 0.26 12.94 3.98
N LEU A 308 0.22 14.24 3.70
CA LEU A 308 1.25 14.92 2.91
C LEU A 308 2.62 14.88 3.59
N ARG A 309 2.65 15.10 4.91
CA ARG A 309 3.86 15.03 5.71
C ARG A 309 4.40 13.59 5.72
N ALA A 310 3.53 12.60 5.94
CA ALA A 310 3.93 11.21 5.87
C ALA A 310 4.53 10.90 4.51
N ILE A 311 3.87 11.25 3.40
CA ILE A 311 4.39 11.02 2.04
C ILE A 311 5.71 11.75 1.79
N ASP A 312 5.86 13.01 2.22
CA ASP A 312 7.11 13.77 2.09
C ASP A 312 8.26 13.13 2.90
N GLU A 313 7.99 12.68 4.13
CA GLU A 313 8.97 11.97 4.95
C GLU A 313 9.27 10.57 4.39
N ILE A 314 8.28 9.87 3.84
CA ILE A 314 8.42 8.58 3.17
C ILE A 314 9.27 8.72 1.91
N ASP A 315 9.01 9.74 1.09
CA ASP A 315 9.84 10.03 -0.09
C ASP A 315 11.28 10.30 0.37
N LYS A 316 11.49 11.13 1.41
CA LYS A 316 12.84 11.31 2.00
C LYS A 316 13.46 10.00 2.49
N TYR A 317 12.68 9.08 3.05
CA TYR A 317 13.17 7.78 3.51
C TYR A 317 13.53 6.82 2.40
N VAL A 318 12.67 6.70 1.39
CA VAL A 318 12.90 5.88 0.20
C VAL A 318 14.13 6.41 -0.54
N MET A 319 14.29 7.74 -0.61
CA MET A 319 15.50 8.36 -1.18
C MET A 319 16.74 8.16 -0.29
N ALA A 320 16.62 8.34 1.04
CA ALA A 320 17.75 8.24 1.97
C ALA A 320 18.31 6.81 2.12
N LEU A 321 17.51 5.79 1.83
CA LEU A 321 17.94 4.40 1.84
C LEU A 321 18.54 3.94 0.50
N ASP A 322 18.71 4.85 -0.46
CA ASP A 322 19.23 4.59 -1.81
C ASP A 322 18.39 3.51 -2.53
N PHE A 323 17.09 3.46 -2.23
CA PHE A 323 16.15 2.50 -2.79
C PHE A 323 15.64 2.89 -4.18
N MET A 324 16.18 3.97 -4.76
CA MET A 324 15.83 4.41 -6.11
C MET A 324 16.21 3.36 -7.15
N GLY A 325 15.23 3.01 -7.99
CA GLY A 325 15.46 2.32 -9.27
C GLY A 325 15.09 0.84 -9.32
N PHE A 326 14.71 0.21 -8.21
CA PHE A 326 14.43 -1.23 -8.21
C PHE A 326 13.07 -1.55 -7.60
N MET A 327 12.10 -1.78 -8.49
CA MET A 327 11.04 -2.72 -8.18
C MET A 327 11.67 -4.05 -7.76
N PRO A 328 11.21 -4.70 -6.67
CA PRO A 328 9.95 -4.51 -5.93
C PRO A 328 10.04 -3.72 -4.61
N THR A 329 11.15 -3.02 -4.35
CA THR A 329 11.44 -2.33 -3.08
C THR A 329 10.38 -1.31 -2.69
N TRP A 330 9.90 -0.49 -3.63
CA TRP A 330 8.88 0.52 -3.35
C TRP A 330 7.55 -0.10 -2.87
N ALA A 331 7.11 -1.21 -3.48
CA ALA A 331 5.85 -1.87 -3.11
C ALA A 331 5.88 -2.35 -1.64
N SER A 332 7.07 -2.76 -1.16
CA SER A 332 7.27 -3.22 0.20
C SER A 332 7.17 -2.07 1.22
N VAL A 333 7.75 -0.92 0.88
CA VAL A 333 7.63 0.30 1.67
C VAL A 333 6.17 0.76 1.71
N ALA A 334 5.52 0.86 0.55
CA ALA A 334 4.11 1.23 0.45
C ALA A 334 3.20 0.27 1.24
N TRP A 335 3.54 -1.02 1.32
CA TRP A 335 2.78 -2.01 2.08
C TRP A 335 2.89 -1.80 3.60
N GLU A 336 4.09 -1.56 4.13
CA GLU A 336 4.25 -1.19 5.56
C GLU A 336 3.52 0.09 5.91
N LEU A 337 3.58 1.08 5.01
CA LEU A 337 2.93 2.37 5.21
C LEU A 337 1.41 2.29 5.10
N GLY A 338 0.90 1.45 4.21
CA GLY A 338 -0.53 1.16 4.11
C GLY A 338 -1.07 0.62 5.44
N LYS A 339 -0.35 -0.31 6.08
CA LYS A 339 -0.72 -0.85 7.40
C LYS A 339 -0.65 0.19 8.50
N TYR A 340 0.41 1.01 8.50
CA TYR A 340 0.53 2.14 9.41
C TYR A 340 -0.67 3.08 9.27
N PHE A 341 -1.00 3.48 8.05
CA PHE A 341 -2.12 4.37 7.75
C PHE A 341 -3.47 3.75 8.15
N THR A 342 -3.76 2.51 7.77
CA THR A 342 -5.00 1.82 8.17
C THR A 342 -5.14 1.72 9.68
N THR A 343 -4.04 1.44 10.39
CA THR A 343 -4.05 1.36 11.86
C THR A 343 -4.34 2.69 12.49
N PHE A 344 -3.64 3.72 12.03
CA PHE A 344 -3.77 5.09 12.50
C PHE A 344 -5.19 5.61 12.27
N MET A 345 -5.73 5.42 11.08
CA MET A 345 -7.12 5.75 10.75
C MET A 345 -8.12 4.99 11.60
N HIS A 346 -7.86 3.72 11.91
CA HIS A 346 -8.74 2.92 12.76
C HIS A 346 -8.70 3.36 14.23
N VAL A 347 -7.50 3.63 14.76
CA VAL A 347 -7.34 4.05 16.16
C VAL A 347 -7.80 5.49 16.35
N TRP A 348 -7.61 6.37 15.36
CA TRP A 348 -7.97 7.79 15.41
C TRP A 348 -9.29 8.14 14.76
N ARG A 349 -10.04 7.13 14.33
CA ARG A 349 -11.32 7.27 13.66
C ARG A 349 -12.16 8.37 14.30
N ASN A 350 -12.43 9.40 13.51
CA ASN A 350 -13.54 10.32 13.71
C ASN A 350 -14.68 9.89 12.77
N TYR A 351 -15.79 10.62 12.76
CA TYR A 351 -17.08 10.19 12.21
C TYR A 351 -17.06 9.51 10.84
N ASP A 352 -16.20 9.94 9.90
CA ASP A 352 -16.14 9.36 8.55
C ASP A 352 -15.46 7.98 8.54
N ASP A 353 -16.14 7.03 7.90
CA ASP A 353 -15.65 5.68 7.78
C ASP A 353 -14.75 5.50 6.55
N LEU A 354 -13.49 5.17 6.82
CA LEU A 354 -12.57 4.78 5.76
C LEU A 354 -13.03 3.46 5.13
N SER A 355 -13.54 3.58 3.91
CA SER A 355 -14.00 2.43 3.14
C SER A 355 -12.80 1.63 2.63
N CYS A 356 -11.90 2.25 1.88
CA CYS A 356 -10.74 1.58 1.29
C CYS A 356 -9.59 2.55 1.01
N VAL A 357 -8.35 2.08 1.18
CA VAL A 357 -7.12 2.78 0.80
C VAL A 357 -6.42 1.97 -0.29
N ARG A 358 -5.82 2.66 -1.26
CA ARG A 358 -4.99 1.98 -2.26
C ARG A 358 -3.79 2.84 -2.61
N THR A 359 -2.60 2.24 -2.53
CA THR A 359 -1.35 2.89 -2.92
C THR A 359 -0.84 2.28 -4.21
N ILE A 360 -0.51 3.12 -5.19
CA ILE A 360 -0.17 2.74 -6.56
C ILE A 360 1.11 3.46 -6.95
N GLY A 361 2.13 2.70 -7.32
CA GLY A 361 3.42 3.21 -7.80
C GLY A 361 3.47 3.05 -9.30
N LEU A 362 3.82 4.11 -10.02
CA LEU A 362 3.88 4.15 -11.48
C LEU A 362 5.29 4.60 -11.88
N ASP A 363 6.01 3.75 -12.60
CA ASP A 363 7.24 4.14 -13.24
C ASP A 363 7.00 4.82 -14.61
N ARG A 364 8.08 5.15 -15.31
CA ARG A 364 8.00 5.79 -16.64
C ARG A 364 7.27 4.93 -17.67
N GLN A 365 7.47 3.61 -17.65
CA GLN A 365 6.81 2.68 -18.55
C GLN A 365 5.31 2.61 -18.25
N ASP A 366 4.92 2.58 -16.98
CA ASP A 366 3.50 2.56 -16.58
C ASP A 366 2.77 3.84 -16.94
N LEU A 367 3.43 4.98 -16.72
CA LEU A 367 2.91 6.29 -17.11
C LEU A 367 2.73 6.38 -18.64
N ALA A 368 3.64 5.77 -19.41
CA ALA A 368 3.49 5.63 -20.86
C ALA A 368 2.31 4.74 -21.23
N VAL A 369 2.19 3.54 -20.64
CA VAL A 369 1.04 2.65 -20.88
C VAL A 369 -0.28 3.36 -20.56
N LEU A 370 -0.37 4.06 -19.43
CA LEU A 370 -1.56 4.80 -19.02
C LEU A 370 -1.87 5.97 -19.97
N ALA A 371 -0.87 6.76 -20.37
CA ALA A 371 -1.02 7.86 -21.32
C ALA A 371 -1.47 7.36 -22.72
N HIS A 372 -1.00 6.19 -23.14
CA HIS A 372 -1.34 5.61 -24.44
C HIS A 372 -2.69 4.87 -24.44
N ARG A 373 -3.05 4.20 -23.34
CA ARG A 373 -4.35 3.51 -23.20
C ARG A 373 -5.50 4.50 -22.99
N GLY A 374 -5.21 5.69 -22.48
CA GLY A 374 -6.15 6.79 -22.26
C GLY A 374 -6.98 6.64 -20.98
N GLN A 375 -7.35 5.42 -20.59
CA GLN A 375 -8.11 5.15 -19.36
C GLN A 375 -7.80 3.76 -18.80
N THR A 376 -7.78 3.67 -17.46
CA THR A 376 -7.75 2.41 -16.70
C THR A 376 -8.86 2.40 -15.64
N ALA A 377 -9.14 1.23 -15.06
CA ALA A 377 -10.04 1.07 -13.93
C ALA A 377 -9.32 0.35 -12.80
N TRP A 378 -9.45 0.85 -11.58
CA TRP A 378 -8.84 0.32 -10.36
C TRP A 378 -9.92 -0.05 -9.36
N HIS A 379 -9.87 -1.25 -8.79
CA HIS A 379 -10.77 -1.64 -7.72
C HIS A 379 -10.41 -0.96 -6.39
N PHE A 380 -11.45 -0.58 -5.65
CA PHE A 380 -11.44 -0.15 -4.26
C PHE A 380 -12.50 -0.97 -3.54
N ASN A 381 -12.09 -2.06 -2.90
CA ASN A 381 -12.97 -3.01 -2.24
C ASN A 381 -12.64 -3.01 -0.74
N GLY A 382 -13.48 -2.38 0.07
CA GLY A 382 -13.37 -2.33 1.53
C GLY A 382 -14.77 -2.31 2.14
N ASP A 383 -15.19 -1.27 2.87
CA ASP A 383 -16.61 -1.18 3.30
C ASP A 383 -17.58 -0.96 2.13
N GLY A 384 -17.11 -0.45 1.00
CA GLY A 384 -17.78 -0.41 -0.31
C GLY A 384 -16.96 -1.15 -1.36
N HIS A 385 -17.54 -1.45 -2.53
CA HIS A 385 -16.78 -1.93 -3.68
C HIS A 385 -17.01 -1.01 -4.87
N HIS A 386 -15.96 -0.33 -5.28
CA HIS A 386 -15.97 0.64 -6.36
C HIS A 386 -14.90 0.30 -7.41
N GLU A 387 -15.17 0.66 -8.66
CA GLU A 387 -14.20 0.68 -9.75
C GLU A 387 -13.94 2.13 -10.13
N LEU A 388 -12.81 2.67 -9.71
CA LEU A 388 -12.40 4.04 -10.03
C LEU A 388 -11.74 4.06 -11.41
N ARG A 389 -12.29 4.87 -12.31
CA ARG A 389 -11.77 5.09 -13.66
C ARG A 389 -10.81 6.26 -13.64
N VAL A 390 -9.56 6.01 -14.04
CA VAL A 390 -8.48 7.01 -14.05
C VAL A 390 -7.96 7.22 -15.46
N LYS A 391 -7.64 8.47 -15.80
CA LYS A 391 -7.10 8.89 -17.10
C LYS A 391 -5.79 9.62 -16.90
N SER A 392 -4.87 9.48 -17.86
CA SER A 392 -3.73 10.38 -18.01
C SER A 392 -4.00 11.35 -19.16
N THR A 393 -3.93 12.65 -18.87
CA THR A 393 -4.16 13.75 -19.82
C THR A 393 -2.95 14.68 -19.94
N GLY A 394 -1.79 14.21 -19.44
CA GLY A 394 -0.51 14.92 -19.49
C GLY A 394 0.17 14.83 -20.85
N ASP A 395 1.48 15.05 -20.86
CA ASP A 395 2.30 14.86 -22.06
C ASP A 395 2.29 13.38 -22.47
N LYS A 396 2.54 13.12 -23.76
CA LYS A 396 2.85 11.76 -24.19
C LYS A 396 4.18 11.35 -23.56
N VAL A 397 4.12 10.36 -22.68
CA VAL A 397 5.30 9.84 -22.01
C VAL A 397 6.04 8.91 -22.98
N PRO A 398 7.31 9.19 -23.32
CA PRO A 398 8.07 8.30 -24.19
C PRO A 398 8.44 7.03 -23.41
N PHE A 399 8.24 5.88 -24.06
CA PHE A 399 8.68 4.59 -23.55
C PHE A 399 10.21 4.59 -23.33
N PRO A 400 10.71 3.97 -22.23
CA PRO A 400 12.13 3.81 -22.01
C PRO A 400 12.82 3.08 -23.17
N THR A 401 14.03 3.49 -23.55
CA THR A 401 14.81 2.85 -24.61
C THR A 401 15.00 1.36 -24.31
N GLY A 402 14.69 0.49 -25.29
CA GLY A 402 14.80 -0.97 -25.14
C GLY A 402 13.53 -1.68 -24.69
N THR A 403 12.47 -0.96 -24.31
CA THR A 403 11.16 -1.56 -24.03
C THR A 403 10.38 -1.80 -25.32
N SER A 404 9.73 -2.97 -25.43
CA SER A 404 8.89 -3.27 -26.60
C SER A 404 7.64 -2.40 -26.58
N ASN A 405 7.52 -1.49 -27.55
CA ASN A 405 6.28 -0.77 -27.85
C ASN A 405 5.22 -1.79 -28.32
N THR A 406 4.54 -2.46 -27.40
CA THR A 406 3.37 -3.25 -27.77
C THR A 406 2.23 -2.25 -27.99
N PRO A 407 1.76 -2.05 -29.23
CA PRO A 407 0.68 -1.10 -29.46
C PRO A 407 -0.57 -1.56 -28.70
N CYS A 408 -1.05 -0.74 -27.77
CA CYS A 408 -2.40 -0.87 -27.23
C CYS A 408 -3.37 -0.76 -28.41
N THR A 409 -3.90 -1.89 -28.86
CA THR A 409 -4.97 -1.87 -29.85
C THR A 409 -6.25 -1.50 -29.09
N PRO A 410 -6.92 -0.37 -29.39
CA PRO A 410 -8.15 -0.04 -28.70
C PRO A 410 -9.16 -1.16 -28.92
N ALA A 411 -9.71 -1.70 -27.82
CA ALA A 411 -10.73 -2.73 -27.87
C ALA A 411 -11.92 -2.19 -28.66
N THR A 412 -12.01 -2.59 -29.93
CA THR A 412 -13.14 -2.25 -30.78
C THR A 412 -14.25 -3.20 -30.41
N THR A 413 -15.35 -2.66 -29.90
CA THR A 413 -16.60 -3.39 -29.68
C THR A 413 -17.10 -3.92 -31.02
N GLY A 414 -16.89 -5.22 -31.29
CA GLY A 414 -17.61 -5.92 -32.36
C GLY A 414 -16.77 -6.87 -33.22
N ALA A 415 -17.08 -8.16 -33.06
CA ALA A 415 -16.99 -9.24 -34.04
C ALA A 415 -15.61 -9.82 -34.47
N HIS A 416 -15.57 -11.16 -34.39
CA HIS A 416 -14.64 -12.13 -34.96
C HIS A 416 -13.20 -12.22 -34.44
N ARG A 417 -13.01 -13.21 -33.54
CA ARG A 417 -11.71 -13.80 -33.20
C ARG A 417 -11.17 -14.58 -34.41
N SER A 418 -10.00 -14.20 -34.88
CA SER A 418 -9.04 -15.09 -35.56
C SER A 418 -7.80 -15.23 -34.68
N PRO A 419 -7.32 -16.45 -34.38
CA PRO A 419 -6.16 -16.63 -33.51
C PRO A 419 -4.86 -16.44 -34.30
N CYS A 420 -4.06 -15.45 -33.90
CA CYS A 420 -2.66 -15.38 -34.28
C CYS A 420 -1.90 -16.54 -33.62
N ARG A 421 -1.32 -17.41 -34.44
CA ARG A 421 -0.40 -18.48 -34.05
C ARG A 421 0.89 -17.87 -33.49
N GLY A 422 1.13 -18.07 -32.20
CA GLY A 422 2.45 -18.01 -31.57
C GLY A 422 3.07 -19.41 -31.50
N ARG A 423 4.37 -19.49 -31.78
CA ARG A 423 5.19 -20.68 -32.02
C ARG A 423 5.25 -21.61 -30.79
N ALA A 424 4.92 -22.89 -30.98
CA ALA A 424 5.05 -23.93 -29.96
C ALA A 424 6.53 -24.26 -29.68
N SER A 425 6.95 -24.15 -28.43
CA SER A 425 8.12 -24.85 -27.90
C SER A 425 7.70 -26.24 -27.43
N HIS A 426 8.38 -27.26 -27.97
CA HIS A 426 8.17 -28.67 -27.61
C HIS A 426 8.73 -28.96 -26.21
N HIS A 427 7.87 -29.40 -25.29
CA HIS A 427 8.28 -30.23 -24.16
C HIS A 427 7.32 -31.44 -24.01
N PRO A 428 7.83 -32.62 -23.63
CA PRO A 428 7.06 -33.85 -23.60
C PRO A 428 6.14 -33.92 -22.37
N PRO A 429 4.99 -34.63 -22.45
CA PRO A 429 4.05 -34.71 -21.34
C PRO A 429 4.54 -35.71 -20.27
N TRP A 430 4.56 -35.27 -19.01
CA TRP A 430 4.65 -36.17 -17.85
C TRP A 430 3.24 -36.51 -17.32
N PRO A 431 3.07 -37.67 -16.66
CA PRO A 431 1.83 -38.44 -16.71
C PRO A 431 0.77 -37.99 -15.71
N ARG A 432 -0.49 -38.14 -16.13
CA ARG A 432 -1.70 -37.98 -15.29
C ARG A 432 -1.78 -39.11 -14.26
N THR A 433 -1.76 -38.76 -12.98
CA THR A 433 -2.27 -39.61 -11.90
C THR A 433 -3.77 -39.39 -11.74
N THR A 434 -4.53 -40.46 -11.98
CA THR A 434 -5.96 -40.55 -11.69
C THR A 434 -6.17 -40.78 -10.20
N ALA A 435 -6.81 -39.83 -9.50
CA ALA A 435 -7.35 -40.06 -8.16
C ALA A 435 -8.85 -40.38 -8.29
N SER A 436 -9.21 -41.62 -7.96
CA SER A 436 -10.57 -42.11 -7.91
C SER A 436 -11.30 -41.65 -6.65
N SER A 437 -12.56 -41.29 -6.86
CA SER A 437 -13.62 -41.05 -5.88
C SER A 437 -13.81 -42.16 -4.84
N THR A 438 -13.95 -41.81 -3.56
CA THR A 438 -14.86 -42.50 -2.62
C THR A 438 -15.28 -41.54 -1.49
N PRO A 439 -16.58 -41.31 -1.23
CA PRO A 439 -17.06 -40.58 -0.06
C PRO A 439 -17.28 -41.54 1.12
N PRO A 440 -17.00 -41.15 2.38
CA PRO A 440 -17.40 -41.97 3.52
C PRO A 440 -18.86 -41.70 3.90
N SER A 441 -19.55 -42.80 4.08
CA SER A 441 -20.94 -42.98 4.49
C SER A 441 -21.25 -42.48 5.91
N TYR A 442 -22.42 -41.86 6.03
CA TYR A 442 -23.15 -41.62 7.29
C TYR A 442 -23.57 -42.92 7.98
N ALA A 443 -23.45 -42.98 9.31
CA ALA A 443 -24.26 -43.83 10.19
C ALA A 443 -24.31 -43.25 11.63
N PRO A 444 -25.35 -43.53 12.43
CA PRO A 444 -25.92 -42.58 13.38
C PRO A 444 -25.53 -42.78 14.86
N SER A 445 -25.86 -41.76 15.65
CA SER A 445 -25.78 -41.64 17.11
C SER A 445 -26.34 -42.81 17.92
N PRO A 446 -25.93 -42.91 19.20
CA PRO A 446 -26.89 -43.17 20.26
C PRO A 446 -26.86 -42.11 21.38
N THR A 447 -28.08 -41.66 21.67
CA THR A 447 -28.59 -41.02 22.87
C THR A 447 -28.02 -41.60 24.17
N THR A 448 -27.72 -40.74 25.14
CA THR A 448 -28.09 -40.98 26.54
C THR A 448 -28.25 -39.67 27.29
N ARG A 449 -29.48 -39.42 27.76
CA ARG A 449 -29.81 -38.45 28.81
C ARG A 449 -29.63 -39.12 30.18
N ARG A 450 -29.26 -38.32 31.17
CA ARG A 450 -30.00 -38.25 32.43
C ARG A 450 -30.39 -36.80 32.67
#